data_AF-A0A2E4HBD6-F1
#
_entry.id   AF-A0A2E4HBD6-F1
#
_cell.length_a   1.000
_cell.length_b   1.000
_cell.length_c   1.000
_cell.angle_alpha   90.00
_cell.angle_beta   90.00
_cell.angle_gamma   90.00
#
_symmetry.space_group_name_H-M   'P 1'
#
loop_
_entity.id
_entity.type
_entity.pdbx_description
1 polymer ?
#
loop_
_entity_poly.entity_id
_entity_poly.type
_entity_poly.pdbx_seq_one_letter_code
_entity_poly.pdbx_strand_id
1 'polypeptide(L)' 'AKVKIYTLTGQLQLSLQRAPNSQWQIPLDALAAGIYFVHIEGRPIQKLVVW' A
#
# COMPACT_ATOMS: atom_id res chain seq x y z
N ALA A 1 -5.48 12.32 1.72
CA ALA A 1 -4.36 11.36 1.73
C ALA A 1 -4.93 9.96 1.67
N LYS A 2 -4.79 9.31 0.51
CA LYS A 2 -5.15 7.91 0.25
C LYS A 2 -3.88 7.07 0.07
N VAL A 3 -3.90 5.81 0.53
CA VAL A 3 -2.84 4.83 0.22
C VAL A 3 -3.46 3.70 -0.57
N LYS A 4 -2.82 3.35 -1.67
CA LYS A 4 -3.18 2.24 -2.53
C LYS A 4 -1.99 1.31 -2.66
N ILE A 5 -2.22 0.01 -2.53
CA ILE A 5 -1.21 -1.03 -2.67
C ILE A 5 -1.56 -1.84 -3.90
N TYR A 6 -0.60 -1.99 -4.79
CA TYR A 6 -0.76 -2.69 -6.06
C TYR A 6 0.17 -3.90 -6.13
N THR A 7 -0.26 -4.95 -6.80
CA THR A 7 0.59 -6.08 -7.17
C THR A 7 1.62 -5.67 -8.23
N LEU A 8 2.59 -6.54 -8.51
CA LEU A 8 3.51 -6.39 -9.66
C LEU A 8 2.78 -6.23 -11.00
N THR A 9 1.60 -6.85 -11.15
CA THR A 9 0.78 -6.76 -12.36
C THR A 9 -0.09 -5.49 -12.41
N GLY A 10 0.02 -4.61 -11.41
CA GLY A 10 -0.75 -3.36 -11.32
C GLY A 10 -2.17 -3.53 -10.79
N GLN A 11 -2.54 -4.72 -10.30
CA GLN A 11 -3.84 -4.94 -9.68
C GLN A 11 -3.88 -4.30 -8.30
N LEU A 12 -4.97 -3.59 -7.99
CA LEU A 12 -5.16 -2.99 -6.67
C LEU A 12 -5.49 -4.08 -5.64
N GLN A 13 -4.62 -4.25 -4.65
CA GLN A 13 -4.79 -5.23 -3.57
C GLN A 13 -5.45 -4.61 -2.33
N LEU A 14 -5.02 -3.40 -1.94
CA LEU A 14 -5.54 -2.72 -0.75
C LEU A 14 -5.66 -1.22 -1.00
N SER A 15 -6.75 -0.63 -0.51
CA SER A 15 -6.99 0.81 -0.57
C SER A 15 -7.39 1.29 0.82
N LEU A 16 -6.50 2.02 1.47
CA LEU A 16 -6.74 2.60 2.78
C LEU A 16 -7.06 4.10 2.61
N GLN A 17 -7.98 4.61 3.41
CA GLN A 17 -8.28 6.03 3.52
C GLN A 17 -8.35 6.37 5.01
N ARG A 18 -7.67 7.44 5.41
CA ARG A 18 -7.63 7.85 6.82
C ARG A 18 -7.77 9.35 6.98
N ALA A 19 -8.04 9.75 8.23
CA ALA A 19 -8.03 11.13 8.65
C ALA A 19 -6.64 11.80 8.47
N PRO A 20 -6.60 13.13 8.23
CA PRO A 20 -5.36 13.90 8.24
C PRO A 20 -4.55 13.66 9.53
N ASN A 21 -3.22 13.66 9.43
CA ASN A 21 -2.28 13.54 10.57
C ASN A 21 -2.26 12.23 11.37
N SER A 22 -2.96 11.18 10.95
CA SER A 22 -2.83 9.84 11.56
C SER A 22 -1.57 9.09 11.06
N GLN A 23 -1.29 7.87 11.55
CA GLN A 23 -0.28 6.94 10.99
C GLN A 23 -0.94 5.84 10.14
N TRP A 24 -0.25 5.32 9.11
CA TRP A 24 -0.82 4.36 8.14
C TRP A 24 -0.27 3.02 8.60
N GLN A 25 -1.15 2.13 9.04
CA GLN A 25 -0.77 0.75 9.32
C GLN A 25 -1.25 -0.07 8.14
N ILE A 26 -0.32 -0.76 7.48
CA ILE A 26 -0.62 -1.69 6.40
C ILE A 26 -0.72 -3.07 7.05
N PRO A 27 -1.93 -3.69 7.13
CA PRO A 27 -2.06 -5.05 7.65
C PRO A 27 -1.40 -6.02 6.66
N LEU A 28 -0.21 -6.52 7.03
CA LEU A 28 0.58 -7.42 6.17
C LEU A 28 -0.06 -8.80 6.04
N ASP A 29 -0.86 -9.19 7.04
CA ASP A 29 -1.71 -10.38 7.06
C ASP A 29 -2.75 -10.41 5.93
N ALA A 30 -3.11 -9.25 5.36
CA ALA A 30 -3.98 -9.15 4.19
C ALA A 30 -3.23 -9.27 2.84
N LEU A 31 -1.89 -9.40 2.87
CA LEU A 31 -1.04 -9.50 1.69
C LEU A 31 -0.36 -10.87 1.65
N ALA A 32 -0.44 -11.55 0.51
CA ALA A 32 0.35 -12.75 0.29
C ALA A 32 1.85 -12.42 0.18
N ALA A 33 2.71 -13.41 0.37
CA ALA A 33 4.15 -13.23 0.13
C ALA A 33 4.38 -12.79 -1.33
N GLY A 34 5.17 -11.72 -1.53
CA GLY A 34 5.39 -11.15 -2.83
C GLY A 34 5.90 -9.70 -2.82
N ILE A 35 5.93 -9.10 -4.01
CA ILE A 35 6.35 -7.72 -4.22
C ILE A 35 5.11 -6.89 -4.58
N TYR A 36 4.99 -5.74 -3.92
CA TYR A 36 3.92 -4.79 -4.08
C TYR A 36 4.46 -3.37 -4.30
N PHE A 37 3.63 -2.53 -4.90
CA PHE A 37 3.88 -1.10 -5.05
C PHE A 37 2.90 -0.31 -4.18
N VAL A 38 3.44 0.52 -3.29
CA VAL A 38 2.66 1.38 -2.40
C VAL A 38 2.65 2.78 -2.99
N HIS A 39 1.46 3.26 -3.36
CA HIS A 39 1.22 4.61 -3.79
C HIS A 39 0.52 5.39 -2.68
N ILE A 40 1.24 6.36 -2.12
CA ILE A 40 0.70 7.32 -1.16
C ILE A 40 0.47 8.62 -1.91
N GLU A 41 -0.76 9.13 -1.88
CA GLU A 41 -1.11 10.40 -2.52
C GLU A 41 -0.14 11.52 -2.12
N GLY A 42 0.48 12.17 -3.12
CA GLY A 42 1.45 13.24 -2.91
C GLY A 42 2.88 12.78 -2.55
N ARG A 43 3.18 11.47 -2.62
CA ARG A 43 4.54 10.93 -2.43
C ARG A 43 4.93 10.02 -3.61
N PRO A 44 6.25 9.84 -3.85
CA PRO A 44 6.72 8.83 -4.80
C PRO A 44 6.22 7.43 -4.45
N ILE A 45 6.01 6.61 -5.48
CA ILE A 45 5.65 5.20 -5.33
C ILE A 45 6.82 4.46 -4.65
N GLN A 46 6.51 3.58 -3.69
CA GLN A 46 7.48 2.81 -2.94
C GLN A 46 7.32 1.31 -3.19
N LYS A 47 8.42 0.55 -3.12
CA LYS A 47 8.39 -0.92 -3.22
C LYS A 47 8.20 -1.52 -1.83
N LEU A 48 7.25 -2.43 -1.69
CA LEU A 48 7.01 -3.24 -0.50
C LEU A 48 7.30 -4.71 -0.83
N VAL A 49 8.14 -5.36 -0.04
CA VAL A 49 8.41 -6.80 -0.14
C VAL A 49 7.84 -7.46 1.10
N VAL A 50 6.96 -8.43 0.91
CA VAL A 50 6.34 -9.23 1.97
C VAL A 50 6.90 -10.64 1.84
N TRP A 51 7.54 -11.14 2.88
CA TRP A 51 8.03 -12.52 2.98
C TRP A 51 7.14 -13.35 3.90
#